data_AF-A0A246PZQ5-F1
#
_entry.id   AF-A0A246PZQ5-F1
#
_cell.length_a   1.000
_cell.length_b   1.000
_cell.length_c   1.000
_cell.angle_alpha   90.00
_cell.angle_beta   90.00
_cell.angle_gamma   90.00
#
_symmetry.space_group_name_H-M   'P 1'
#
loop_
_entity.id
_entity.type
_entity.pdbx_description
1 polymer ?
#
loop_
_entity_poly.entity_id
_entity_poly.type
_entity_poly.pdbx_seq_one_letter_code
_entity_poly.pdbx_strand_id
1 'polypeptide(L)'
;MQPEQQPTSKPRFLSKSAIDQCMTFRDAVRLAYQNRVRQHMTQATFAEEIGAYAPHVSQWLHSEPIDKHGNKRADLPAALIPAVEKALGNHAISQFLTRQGLLHLMEEMAWAMSNT
;
A
#
# COMPACT_ATOMS: atom_id res chain seq x y z
N MET A 1 -28.69 -20.55 -0.10
CA MET A 1 -27.89 -19.77 0.86
C MET A 1 -27.23 -18.64 0.09
N GLN A 2 -27.65 -17.40 0.33
CA GLN A 2 -26.98 -16.23 -0.23
C GLN A 2 -25.77 -15.91 0.66
N PRO A 3 -24.57 -15.61 0.11
CA PRO A 3 -23.46 -15.18 0.94
C PRO A 3 -23.78 -13.81 1.55
N GLU A 4 -23.71 -13.75 2.88
CA GLU A 4 -23.84 -12.54 3.69
C GLU A 4 -22.86 -11.49 3.17
N GLN A 5 -23.39 -10.40 2.57
CA GLN A 5 -22.58 -9.24 2.25
C GLN A 5 -22.22 -8.52 3.55
N GLN A 6 -20.98 -8.71 4.01
CA GLN A 6 -20.44 -7.98 5.16
C GLN A 6 -20.52 -6.46 4.93
N PRO A 7 -20.88 -5.67 5.95
CA PRO A 7 -21.06 -4.23 5.81
C PRO A 7 -19.76 -3.58 5.34
N THR A 8 -19.87 -2.67 4.35
CA THR A 8 -18.76 -1.93 3.76
C THR A 8 -18.19 -0.90 4.75
N SER A 9 -17.49 -1.37 5.79
CA SER A 9 -16.74 -0.49 6.67
C SER A 9 -15.65 0.20 5.85
N LYS A 10 -15.64 1.54 5.85
CA LYS A 10 -14.58 2.34 5.23
C LYS A 10 -13.20 1.80 5.67
N PRO A 11 -12.19 1.76 4.79
CA PRO A 11 -10.88 1.27 5.18
C PRO A 11 -10.36 2.05 6.39
N ARG A 12 -9.81 1.35 7.37
CA ARG A 12 -9.36 1.97 8.61
C ARG A 12 -8.01 2.65 8.44
N PHE A 13 -7.75 3.64 9.28
CA PHE A 13 -6.44 4.25 9.39
C PHE A 13 -5.50 3.35 10.23
N LEU A 14 -4.22 3.24 9.86
CA LEU A 14 -3.19 2.67 10.74
C LEU A 14 -2.59 3.75 11.64
N SER A 15 -1.82 3.33 12.66
CA SER A 15 -1.17 4.26 13.58
C SER A 15 -0.06 5.04 12.88
N LYS A 16 0.14 6.30 13.29
CA LYS A 16 1.20 7.15 12.75
C LYS A 16 2.58 6.49 12.86
N SER A 17 2.88 5.87 14.00
CA SER A 17 4.16 5.19 14.23
C SER A 17 4.42 4.05 13.24
N ALA A 18 3.39 3.31 12.82
CA ALA A 18 3.55 2.26 11.81
C ALA A 18 3.87 2.83 10.42
N ILE A 19 3.20 3.93 10.04
CA ILE A 19 3.46 4.62 8.77
C ILE A 19 4.82 5.31 8.76
N ASP A 20 5.24 5.85 9.91
CA ASP A 20 6.53 6.52 10.06
C ASP A 20 7.71 5.56 9.78
N GLN A 21 7.54 4.27 10.08
CA GLN A 21 8.53 3.22 9.83
C GLN A 21 8.63 2.80 8.35
N CYS A 22 7.62 3.10 7.53
CA CYS A 22 7.72 2.85 6.09
C CYS A 22 8.70 3.84 5.46
N MET A 23 9.78 3.31 4.87
CA MET A 23 10.80 4.11 4.16
C MET A 23 10.53 4.14 2.66
N THR A 24 9.89 3.10 2.14
CA THR A 24 9.58 2.95 0.72
C THR A 24 8.09 2.71 0.49
N PHE A 25 7.64 2.96 -0.75
CA PHE A 25 6.29 2.61 -1.18
C PHE A 25 6.00 1.11 -1.00
N ARG A 26 7.00 0.26 -1.23
CA ARG A 26 6.93 -1.19 -1.02
C ARG A 26 6.69 -1.55 0.44
N ASP A 27 7.32 -0.84 1.38
CA ASP A 27 7.05 -1.03 2.81
C ASP A 27 5.60 -0.74 3.15
N ALA A 28 5.03 0.32 2.59
CA ALA A 28 3.64 0.68 2.82
C ALA A 28 2.66 -0.36 2.25
N VAL A 29 2.93 -0.88 1.05
CA VAL A 29 2.15 -1.96 0.43
C VAL A 29 2.21 -3.25 1.27
N ARG A 30 3.41 -3.60 1.76
CA ARG A 30 3.59 -4.76 2.64
C ARG A 30 2.90 -4.57 3.99
N LEU A 31 3.02 -3.39 4.59
CA LEU A 31 2.35 -3.04 5.84
C LEU A 31 0.83 -3.14 5.69
N ALA A 32 0.28 -2.66 4.57
CA ALA A 32 -1.14 -2.76 4.26
C ALA A 32 -1.61 -4.23 4.25
N TYR A 33 -0.84 -5.11 3.59
CA TYR A 33 -1.16 -6.53 3.50
C TYR A 33 -1.03 -7.24 4.84
N GLN A 34 0.00 -6.93 5.63
CA GLN A 34 0.19 -7.48 6.98
C GLN A 34 -0.96 -7.08 7.92
N ASN A 35 -1.51 -5.87 7.75
CA ASN A 35 -2.60 -5.32 8.55
C ASN A 35 -4.00 -5.53 7.95
N ARG A 36 -4.12 -6.44 6.98
CA ARG A 36 -5.39 -6.76 6.31
C ARG A 36 -6.45 -7.19 7.31
N VAL A 37 -7.70 -6.78 7.06
CA VAL A 37 -8.83 -7.14 7.93
C VAL A 37 -9.08 -8.65 7.92
N ARG A 38 -8.97 -9.29 6.75
CA ARG A 38 -9.14 -10.74 6.59
C ARG A 38 -7.81 -11.47 6.68
N GLN A 39 -7.44 -11.95 7.87
CA GLN A 39 -6.13 -12.57 8.14
C GLN A 39 -5.88 -13.87 7.35
N HIS A 40 -6.92 -14.64 7.02
CA HIS A 40 -6.79 -15.86 6.22
C HIS A 40 -6.77 -15.63 4.70
N MET A 41 -6.82 -14.38 4.24
CA MET A 41 -6.70 -14.05 2.82
C MET A 41 -5.31 -14.46 2.29
N THR A 42 -5.30 -15.26 1.23
CA THR A 42 -4.09 -15.65 0.51
C THR A 42 -3.70 -14.60 -0.54
N GLN A 43 -2.47 -14.64 -1.06
CA GLN A 43 -2.06 -13.76 -2.16
C GLN A 43 -2.84 -14.04 -3.45
N ALA A 44 -3.26 -15.29 -3.69
CA ALA A 44 -4.07 -15.66 -4.85
C ALA A 44 -5.47 -15.04 -4.77
N THR A 45 -6.15 -15.21 -3.64
CA THR A 45 -7.46 -14.60 -3.39
C THR A 45 -7.38 -13.07 -3.46
N PHE A 46 -6.32 -12.48 -2.89
CA PHE A 46 -6.11 -11.04 -2.99
C PHE A 46 -5.94 -10.57 -4.44
N ALA A 47 -5.18 -11.31 -5.26
CA ALA A 47 -5.01 -11.01 -6.67
C ALA A 47 -6.35 -11.03 -7.43
N GLU A 48 -7.15 -12.06 -7.20
CA GLU A 48 -8.50 -12.19 -7.80
C GLU A 48 -9.39 -11.01 -7.43
N GLU A 49 -9.42 -10.61 -6.16
CA GLU A 49 -10.29 -9.53 -5.67
C GLU A 49 -9.96 -8.15 -6.26
N ILE A 50 -8.68 -7.88 -6.54
CA ILE A 50 -8.25 -6.61 -7.13
C ILE A 50 -8.12 -6.70 -8.66
N GLY A 51 -8.47 -7.84 -9.27
CA GLY A 51 -8.35 -8.07 -10.72
C GLY A 51 -6.90 -8.11 -11.23
N ALA A 52 -5.95 -8.55 -10.39
CA ALA A 52 -4.53 -8.64 -10.72
C ALA A 52 -4.08 -10.09 -10.98
N TYR A 53 -2.95 -10.24 -11.68
CA TYR A 53 -2.29 -11.52 -11.87
C TYR A 53 -1.45 -11.91 -10.64
N ALA A 54 -1.66 -13.11 -10.10
CA ALA A 54 -1.06 -13.54 -8.83
C ALA A 54 0.48 -13.45 -8.75
N PRO A 55 1.27 -13.78 -9.81
CA PRO A 55 2.71 -13.56 -9.81
C PRO A 55 3.14 -12.10 -9.60
N HIS A 56 2.36 -11.11 -10.04
CA HIS A 56 2.67 -9.70 -9.77
C HIS A 56 2.50 -9.35 -8.30
N VAL A 57 1.47 -9.89 -7.64
CA VAL A 57 1.24 -9.68 -6.20
C VAL A 57 2.43 -10.14 -5.37
N SER A 58 2.97 -11.32 -5.67
CA SER A 58 4.18 -11.82 -4.98
C SER A 58 5.37 -10.88 -5.17
N GLN A 59 5.54 -10.32 -6.37
CA GLN A 59 6.56 -9.31 -6.62
C GLN A 59 6.34 -8.06 -5.78
N TRP A 60 5.11 -7.53 -5.68
CA TRP A 60 4.80 -6.32 -4.92
C TRP A 60 5.02 -6.48 -3.41
N LEU A 61 4.71 -7.66 -2.87
CA LEU A 61 4.78 -7.96 -1.44
C LEU A 61 6.15 -8.47 -0.98
N HIS A 62 7.07 -8.72 -1.91
CA HIS A 62 8.43 -9.14 -1.59
C HIS A 62 9.19 -8.04 -0.84
N SER A 63 10.01 -8.42 0.15
CA SER A 63 10.83 -7.47 0.90
C SER A 63 11.90 -6.81 0.05
N GLU A 64 12.67 -7.64 -0.65
CA GLU A 64 13.76 -7.17 -1.49
C GLU A 64 13.20 -6.57 -2.78
N PRO A 65 13.63 -5.36 -3.17
CA PRO A 65 13.22 -4.73 -4.42
C PRO A 65 13.90 -5.36 -5.65
N ILE A 66 14.95 -6.15 -5.44
CA ILE A 66 15.72 -6.82 -6.49
C ILE A 66 15.50 -8.34 -6.39
N ASP A 67 15.41 -9.01 -7.54
CA ASP A 67 15.30 -10.47 -7.61
C ASP A 67 16.69 -11.16 -7.60
N LYS A 68 16.69 -12.49 -7.60
CA LYS A 68 17.92 -13.30 -7.60
C LYS A 68 18.78 -13.15 -8.86
N HIS A 69 18.24 -12.54 -9.91
CA HIS A 69 18.90 -12.31 -11.19
C HIS A 69 19.36 -10.86 -11.35
N GLY A 70 19.19 -10.01 -10.32
CA GLY A 70 19.56 -8.60 -10.38
C GLY A 70 18.49 -7.69 -11.02
N ASN A 71 17.32 -8.21 -11.36
CA ASN A 71 16.25 -7.41 -11.95
C ASN A 71 15.41 -6.73 -10.87
N LYS A 72 14.94 -5.52 -11.15
CA LYS A 72 13.98 -4.83 -10.29
C LYS A 72 12.63 -5.57 -10.31
N ARG A 73 12.11 -5.88 -9.12
CA ARG A 73 10.74 -6.40 -8.96
C ARG A 73 9.73 -5.31 -9.27
N ALA A 74 8.61 -5.70 -9.89
CA ALA A 74 7.53 -4.77 -10.14
C ALA A 74 7.04 -4.14 -8.83
N ASP A 75 6.64 -2.87 -8.91
CA ASP A 75 5.95 -2.14 -7.85
C ASP A 75 4.44 -2.18 -8.12
N LEU A 76 3.61 -1.97 -7.08
CA LEU A 76 2.16 -1.91 -7.23
C LEU A 76 1.77 -0.72 -8.13
N PRO A 77 1.00 -0.94 -9.21
CA PRO A 77 0.49 0.16 -10.04
C PRO A 77 -0.41 1.10 -9.24
N ALA A 78 -0.21 2.41 -9.37
CA ALA A 78 -0.98 3.42 -8.65
C ALA A 78 -2.50 3.31 -8.90
N ALA A 79 -2.90 2.91 -10.11
CA ALA A 79 -4.30 2.70 -10.49
C ALA A 79 -5.00 1.61 -9.65
N LEU A 80 -4.25 0.67 -9.06
CA LEU A 80 -4.80 -0.40 -8.22
C LEU A 80 -4.94 -0.01 -6.74
N ILE A 81 -4.38 1.13 -6.31
CA ILE A 81 -4.38 1.53 -4.88
C ILE A 81 -5.80 1.53 -4.28
N PRO A 82 -6.84 2.12 -4.93
CA PRO A 82 -8.19 2.12 -4.34
C PRO A 82 -8.77 0.72 -4.15
N ALA A 83 -8.55 -0.18 -5.12
CA ALA A 83 -9.01 -1.57 -5.05
C ALA A 83 -8.26 -2.34 -3.94
N VAL A 84 -6.95 -2.13 -3.83
CA VAL A 84 -6.10 -2.74 -2.81
C VAL A 84 -6.52 -2.31 -1.41
N GLU A 85 -6.64 -1.01 -1.15
CA GLU A 85 -7.01 -0.50 0.18
C GLU A 85 -8.42 -0.93 0.59
N LYS A 86 -9.34 -1.05 -0.38
CA LYS A 86 -10.66 -1.62 -0.17
C LYS A 86 -10.59 -3.10 0.19
N ALA A 87 -9.84 -3.91 -0.57
CA ALA A 87 -9.73 -5.36 -0.34
C ALA A 87 -9.06 -5.70 1.00
N LEU A 88 -8.00 -4.95 1.35
CA LEU A 88 -7.26 -5.13 2.59
C LEU A 88 -7.93 -4.45 3.80
N GLY A 89 -8.80 -3.47 3.55
CA GLY A 89 -9.57 -2.77 4.58
C GLY A 89 -8.76 -1.76 5.40
N ASN A 90 -7.67 -1.23 4.85
CA ASN A 90 -6.89 -0.16 5.51
C ASN A 90 -6.27 0.83 4.50
N HIS A 91 -5.95 2.03 4.98
CA HIS A 91 -5.42 3.14 4.17
C HIS A 91 -3.89 3.30 4.26
N ALA A 92 -3.13 2.24 4.53
CA ALA A 92 -1.68 2.39 4.79
C ALA A 92 -0.92 2.99 3.60
N ILE A 93 -1.33 2.67 2.36
CA ILE A 93 -0.66 3.14 1.14
C ILE A 93 -0.92 4.64 0.94
N SER A 94 -2.19 5.05 1.02
CA SER A 94 -2.60 6.44 0.92
C SER A 94 -2.00 7.29 2.05
N GLN A 95 -1.98 6.78 3.29
CA GLN A 95 -1.32 7.45 4.42
C GLN A 95 0.16 7.72 4.15
N PHE A 96 0.88 6.72 3.62
CA PHE A 96 2.29 6.87 3.27
C PHE A 96 2.47 7.92 2.17
N LEU A 97 1.69 7.84 1.08
CA LEU A 97 1.78 8.79 -0.03
C LEU A 97 1.44 10.22 0.41
N THR A 98 0.41 10.42 1.23
CA THR A 98 0.06 11.73 1.79
C THR A 98 1.18 12.27 2.67
N ARG A 99 1.78 11.44 3.53
CA ARG A 99 2.94 11.84 4.35
C ARG A 99 4.09 12.31 3.45
N GLN A 100 4.43 11.54 2.41
CA GLN A 100 5.47 11.94 1.47
C GLN A 100 5.14 13.26 0.78
N GLY A 101 3.91 13.42 0.28
CA GLY A 101 3.46 14.67 -0.34
C GLY A 101 3.55 15.87 0.60
N LEU A 102 3.17 15.72 1.87
CA LEU A 102 3.29 16.79 2.88
C LEU A 102 4.75 17.18 3.14
N LEU A 103 5.67 16.23 3.18
CA LEU A 103 7.10 16.53 3.36
C LEU A 103 7.64 17.36 2.19
N HIS A 104 7.32 16.97 0.95
CA HIS A 104 7.73 17.75 -0.23
C HIS A 104 7.13 19.16 -0.22
N LEU A 105 5.87 19.33 0.18
CA LEU A 105 5.26 20.65 0.32
C LEU A 105 5.97 21.51 1.37
N MET A 106 6.37 20.93 2.51
CA MET A 106 7.13 21.64 3.54
C MET A 106 8.52 22.07 3.05
N GLU A 107 9.18 21.23 2.25
CA GLU A 107 10.48 21.54 1.64
C GLU A 107 10.37 22.69 0.64
N GLU A 108 9.37 22.66 -0.24
CA GLU A 108 9.08 23.74 -1.20
C GLU A 108 8.80 25.06 -0.48
N MET A 109 8.03 25.04 0.62
CA MET A 109 7.78 26.23 1.44
C MET A 109 9.07 26.78 2.06
N ALA A 110 9.94 25.91 2.59
CA ALA A 110 11.22 26.32 3.15
C ALA A 110 12.13 26.97 2.09
N TRP A 111 12.16 26.39 0.89
CA TRP A 111 12.90 26.93 -0.25
C TRP A 111 12.38 28.30 -0.70
N ALA A 112 11.07 28.48 -0.79
CA ALA A 112 10.47 29.76 -1.19
C ALA A 112 10.79 30.88 -0.18
N MET A 113 10.79 30.57 1.13
CA MET A 113 11.11 31.53 2.19
C MET A 113 12.60 31.90 2.26
N SER A 114 13.52 31.02 1.82
CA SER A 114 14.96 31.31 1.82
C SER A 114 15.44 32.11 0.61
N ASN A 115 14.65 32.13 -0.48
CA ASN A 115 15.00 32.78 -1.75
C ASN A 115 14.26 34.11 -1.99
N THR A 116 13.58 34.63 -0.96
CA THR A 116 12.94 35.95 -0.94
C THR A 116 13.73 36.88 -0.01
#